data_AF-A0A937WS94-F1
#
_entry.id   AF-A0A937WS94-F1
#
_cell.length_a   1.000
_cell.length_b   1.000
_cell.length_c   1.000
_cell.angle_alpha   90.00
_cell.angle_beta   90.00
_cell.angle_gamma   90.00
#
_symmetry.space_group_name_H-M   'P 1'
#
loop_
_entity.id
_entity.type
_entity.pdbx_description
1 polymer ?
#
loop_
_entity_poly.entity_id
_entity_poly.type
_entity_poly.pdbx_seq_one_letter_code
_entity_poly.pdbx_strand_id
1 'polypeptide(L)'
;MCGICGIIDFSGKKIEEQTIRVMCSKMRHRGPDDEGIYINKKTTSVGLGHRRLSIIDLSSSGHQPMSNEDQTVWIVLNGEIYNYKDLRCDLENRGHVFKSNTDTETVIHLYEEYGEDCVKELRGMFAFAIWDERKQTLLIARDRLGKKP
;
A
#
# COMPACT_ATOMS: atom_id res chain seq x y z
N MET A 1 -14.74 -0.80 -4.98
CA MET A 1 -13.45 -0.23 -5.39
C MET A 1 -12.76 0.20 -4.12
N CYS A 2 -11.54 -0.21 -3.80
CA CYS A 2 -10.93 0.19 -2.51
C CYS A 2 -10.83 1.72 -2.32
N GLY A 3 -10.64 2.15 -1.07
CA GLY A 3 -10.35 3.54 -0.70
C GLY A 3 -9.04 3.61 0.08
N ILE A 4 -8.24 4.64 -0.18
CA ILE A 4 -6.98 4.90 0.54
C ILE A 4 -6.98 6.30 1.10
N CYS A 5 -6.39 6.48 2.27
CA CYS A 5 -6.11 7.78 2.88
C CYS A 5 -4.78 7.75 3.62
N GLY A 6 -4.23 8.94 3.88
CA GLY A 6 -3.06 9.08 4.73
C GLY A 6 -2.83 10.52 5.18
N ILE A 7 -2.03 10.66 6.22
CA ILE A 7 -1.56 11.95 6.76
C ILE A 7 -0.06 11.80 7.03
N ILE A 8 0.71 12.81 6.64
CA ILE A 8 2.09 13.02 7.09
C ILE A 8 2.17 14.40 7.74
N ASP A 9 2.72 14.45 8.95
CA ASP A 9 2.95 15.70 9.66
C ASP A 9 4.44 16.04 9.68
N PHE A 10 4.82 17.06 8.93
CA PHE A 10 6.22 17.50 8.80
C PHE A 10 6.75 18.22 10.05
N SER A 11 5.89 18.62 10.99
CA SER A 11 6.31 19.18 12.28
C SER A 11 6.62 18.10 13.32
N GLY A 12 6.36 16.83 12.99
CA GLY A 12 6.52 15.71 13.92
C GLY A 12 5.35 15.57 14.89
N LYS A 13 4.23 16.25 14.65
CA LYS A 13 3.05 16.10 15.50
C LYS A 13 2.52 14.68 15.37
N LYS A 14 2.21 14.09 16.52
CA LYS A 14 1.56 12.78 16.60
C LYS A 14 0.22 12.80 15.88
N ILE A 15 0.03 11.85 14.99
CA ILE A 15 -1.24 11.53 14.34
C ILE A 15 -2.00 10.54 15.23
N GLU A 16 -3.24 10.86 15.53
CA GLU A 16 -4.14 9.96 16.26
C GLU A 16 -4.74 8.94 15.29
N GLU A 17 -4.73 7.67 15.68
CA GLU A 17 -5.38 6.60 14.93
C GLU A 17 -6.85 6.92 14.64
N GLN A 18 -7.53 7.58 15.57
CA GLN A 18 -8.92 8.01 15.43
C GLN A 18 -9.11 8.97 14.25
N THR A 19 -8.13 9.83 13.94
CA THR A 19 -8.20 10.72 12.77
C THR A 19 -8.23 9.90 11.48
N ILE A 20 -7.34 8.91 11.34
CA ILE A 20 -7.30 8.03 10.17
C ILE A 20 -8.59 7.19 10.09
N ARG A 21 -9.08 6.69 11.23
CA ARG A 21 -10.35 5.94 11.30
C ARG A 21 -11.54 6.77 10.82
N VAL A 22 -11.61 8.05 11.17
CA VAL A 22 -12.64 8.96 10.65
C VAL A 22 -12.53 9.12 9.14
N MET A 23 -11.32 9.27 8.59
CA MET A 23 -11.11 9.32 7.13
C MET A 23 -11.56 8.02 6.45
N CYS A 24 -11.19 6.86 6.99
CA CYS A 24 -11.63 5.54 6.51
C CYS A 24 -13.16 5.43 6.50
N SER A 25 -13.83 5.89 7.56
CA SER A 25 -15.30 5.83 7.67
C SER A 25 -16.01 6.56 6.53
N LYS A 26 -15.46 7.69 6.05
CA LYS A 26 -16.02 8.47 4.93
C LYS A 26 -15.90 7.74 3.60
N MET A 27 -14.96 6.79 3.49
CA MET A 27 -14.73 5.97 2.30
C MET A 27 -15.31 4.56 2.42
N ARG A 28 -16.11 4.25 3.46
CA ARG A 28 -16.66 2.90 3.67
C ARG A 28 -17.42 2.35 2.46
N HIS A 29 -18.15 3.21 1.74
CA HIS A 29 -18.91 2.84 0.54
C HIS A 29 -18.02 2.30 -0.61
N ARG A 30 -16.73 2.63 -0.61
CA ARG A 30 -15.75 2.15 -1.59
C ARG A 30 -15.34 0.71 -1.26
N GLY A 31 -14.99 0.46 -0.01
CA GLY A 31 -14.54 -0.84 0.50
C GLY A 31 -15.26 -1.26 1.78
N PRO A 32 -16.41 -1.95 1.67
CA PRO A 32 -17.22 -2.35 2.82
C PRO A 32 -16.68 -3.58 3.56
N ASP A 33 -15.80 -4.37 2.93
CA ASP A 33 -15.46 -5.73 3.39
C ASP A 33 -14.41 -5.73 4.50
N ASP A 34 -13.44 -4.82 4.44
CA ASP A 34 -12.34 -4.75 5.41
C ASP A 34 -11.82 -3.31 5.60
N GLU A 35 -11.17 -3.08 6.75
CA GLU A 35 -10.55 -1.82 7.17
C GLU A 35 -9.21 -2.09 7.81
N GLY A 36 -8.18 -1.36 7.37
CA GLY A 36 -6.90 -1.32 8.07
C GLY A 36 -6.41 0.09 8.28
N ILE A 37 -5.63 0.24 9.35
CA ILE A 37 -4.99 1.48 9.75
C ILE A 37 -3.55 1.15 10.17
N TYR A 38 -2.61 1.97 9.72
CA TYR A 38 -1.23 1.95 10.14
C TYR A 38 -0.89 3.33 10.72
N ILE A 39 -0.27 3.34 11.89
CA ILE A 39 0.39 4.49 12.47
C ILE A 39 1.85 4.13 12.67
N ASN A 40 2.74 4.98 12.16
CA ASN A 40 4.17 4.83 12.36
C ASN A 40 4.50 4.79 13.86
N LYS A 41 5.16 3.72 14.31
CA LYS A 41 5.45 3.52 15.74
C LYS A 41 6.60 4.38 16.25
N LYS A 42 7.51 4.81 15.38
CA LYS A 42 8.73 5.55 15.74
C LYS A 42 8.45 7.04 15.83
N THR A 43 7.96 7.63 14.75
CA THR A 43 7.71 9.08 14.67
C THR A 43 6.29 9.43 15.07
N THR A 44 5.34 8.50 14.90
CA THR A 44 3.89 8.74 15.05
C THR A 44 3.35 9.88 14.17
N SER A 45 4.15 10.42 13.26
CA SER A 45 3.81 11.53 12.36
C SER A 45 3.41 11.05 10.97
N VAL A 46 3.25 9.74 10.78
CA VAL A 46 2.71 9.15 9.55
C VAL A 46 1.58 8.20 9.90
N GLY A 47 0.44 8.36 9.22
CA GLY A 47 -0.71 7.48 9.30
C GLY A 47 -1.24 7.13 7.92
N LEU A 48 -1.52 5.85 7.68
CA LEU A 48 -2.11 5.33 6.44
C LEU A 48 -3.39 4.55 6.76
N GLY A 49 -4.39 4.64 5.90
CA GLY A 49 -5.66 3.95 6.07
C GLY A 49 -6.15 3.36 4.75
N HIS A 50 -6.84 2.23 4.84
CA HIS A 50 -7.38 1.52 3.69
C HIS A 50 -8.78 0.95 3.98
N ARG A 51 -9.64 1.01 2.96
CA ARG A 51 -10.96 0.38 2.91
C ARG A 51 -10.98 -0.59 1.74
N ARG A 52 -11.18 -1.88 2.02
CA ARG A 52 -11.08 -2.94 1.00
C ARG A 52 -12.44 -3.30 0.42
N LEU A 53 -12.49 -3.44 -0.91
CA LEU A 53 -13.47 -4.30 -1.58
C LEU A 53 -12.72 -5.52 -2.07
N SER A 54 -13.09 -6.69 -1.58
CA SER A 54 -12.39 -7.96 -1.81
C SER A 54 -12.82 -8.52 -3.17
N ILE A 55 -12.07 -8.20 -4.22
CA ILE A 55 -12.32 -8.70 -5.58
C ILE A 55 -11.31 -9.80 -5.95
N ILE A 56 -10.02 -9.47 -5.82
CA ILE A 56 -8.89 -10.39 -6.04
C ILE A 56 -8.40 -10.84 -4.66
N ASP A 57 -8.32 -12.17 -4.46
CA ASP A 57 -7.98 -12.81 -3.19
C ASP A 57 -8.96 -12.48 -2.04
N LEU A 58 -9.89 -13.40 -1.75
CA LEU A 58 -10.88 -13.22 -0.68
C LEU A 58 -10.30 -13.51 0.72
N SER A 59 -9.02 -13.90 0.81
CA SER A 59 -8.37 -14.19 2.08
C SER A 59 -7.97 -12.92 2.83
N SER A 60 -7.70 -13.09 4.13
CA SER A 60 -7.12 -12.05 4.99
C SER A 60 -5.71 -11.63 4.56
N SER A 61 -5.05 -12.39 3.69
CA SER A 61 -3.69 -12.08 3.19
C SER A 61 -3.65 -10.79 2.37
N GLY A 62 -4.79 -10.33 1.84
CA GLY A 62 -4.93 -9.05 1.15
C GLY A 62 -5.31 -7.87 2.04
N HIS A 63 -5.23 -8.01 3.36
CA HIS A 63 -5.41 -6.91 4.30
C HIS A 63 -4.38 -5.81 4.05
N GLN A 64 -4.83 -4.55 4.12
CA GLN A 64 -3.98 -3.38 3.96
C GLN A 64 -4.33 -2.32 5.01
N PRO A 65 -3.38 -1.48 5.46
CA PRO A 65 -2.01 -1.32 4.96
C PRO A 65 -1.15 -2.58 5.10
N MET A 66 -0.46 -2.95 4.03
CA MET A 66 0.36 -4.16 3.96
C MET A 66 1.83 -3.79 4.15
N SER A 67 2.60 -4.66 4.79
CA SER A 67 4.04 -4.46 4.97
C SER A 67 4.88 -5.54 4.31
N ASN A 68 6.17 -5.28 4.12
CA ASN A 68 7.18 -6.32 3.89
C ASN A 68 7.42 -7.19 5.14
N GLU A 69 8.42 -8.06 5.13
CA GLU A 69 8.68 -9.09 6.15
C GLU A 69 9.14 -8.47 7.47
N ASP A 70 9.97 -7.44 7.39
CA ASP A 70 10.57 -6.76 8.54
C ASP A 70 9.76 -5.54 9.01
N GLN A 71 8.59 -5.28 8.40
CA GLN A 71 7.69 -4.18 8.71
C GLN A 71 8.34 -2.79 8.57
N THR A 72 9.29 -2.64 7.65
CA THR A 72 9.94 -1.35 7.37
C THR A 72 9.39 -0.64 6.14
N VAL A 73 8.70 -1.35 5.24
CA VAL A 73 8.02 -0.77 4.09
C VAL A 73 6.53 -1.07 4.21
N TRP A 74 5.69 -0.05 4.10
CA TRP A 74 4.23 -0.14 4.23
C TRP A 74 3.54 0.43 3.01
N ILE A 75 2.51 -0.24 2.49
CA ILE A 75 1.75 0.20 1.32
C ILE A 75 0.24 0.23 1.60
N VAL A 76 -0.42 1.22 1.00
CA VAL A 76 -1.85 1.19 0.70
C VAL A 76 -2.05 1.34 -0.80
N LEU A 77 -2.91 0.52 -1.39
CA LEU A 77 -3.13 0.42 -2.82
C LEU A 77 -4.64 0.30 -3.11
N ASN A 78 -5.14 1.21 -3.94
CA ASN A 78 -6.44 1.10 -4.59
C ASN A 78 -6.22 0.85 -6.07
N GLY A 79 -6.44 -0.37 -6.55
CA GLY A 79 -6.05 -0.73 -7.89
C GLY A 79 -5.91 -2.23 -8.11
N GLU A 80 -5.40 -2.55 -9.28
CA GLU A 80 -4.98 -3.88 -9.70
C GLU A 80 -3.72 -3.73 -10.56
N ILE A 81 -2.67 -4.48 -10.22
CA ILE A 81 -1.47 -4.63 -11.06
C ILE A 81 -1.61 -5.90 -11.88
N TYR A 82 -1.82 -5.77 -13.19
CA TYR A 82 -2.15 -6.89 -14.06
C TYR A 82 -0.97 -7.82 -14.32
N ASN A 83 0.24 -7.28 -14.40
CA ASN A 83 1.47 -8.05 -14.64
C ASN A 83 2.14 -8.54 -13.35
N TYR A 84 1.46 -8.52 -12.19
CA TYR A 84 2.08 -8.84 -10.91
C TYR A 84 2.66 -10.27 -10.84
N LYS A 85 2.06 -11.24 -11.53
CA LYS A 85 2.55 -12.63 -11.54
C LYS A 85 3.91 -12.77 -12.23
N ASP A 86 4.09 -12.07 -13.35
CA ASP A 86 5.37 -12.07 -14.08
C ASP A 86 6.45 -11.37 -13.24
N LEU A 87 6.12 -10.20 -12.70
CA LEU A 87 6.99 -9.43 -11.81
C LEU A 87 7.39 -10.22 -10.56
N ARG A 88 6.43 -10.93 -9.96
CA ARG A 88 6.66 -11.80 -8.80
C ARG A 88 7.65 -12.92 -9.15
N CYS A 89 7.45 -13.61 -10.26
CA CYS A 89 8.36 -14.68 -10.70
C CYS A 89 9.81 -14.15 -10.81
N ASP A 90 9.98 -12.97 -11.41
CA ASP A 90 11.29 -12.33 -11.54
C ASP A 90 11.90 -11.96 -10.16
N LEU A 91 11.08 -11.47 -9.23
CA LEU A 91 11.51 -11.13 -7.86
C LEU A 91 11.85 -12.37 -7.02
N GLU A 92 11.05 -13.44 -7.11
CA GLU A 92 11.34 -14.73 -6.44
C GLU A 92 12.67 -15.30 -6.94
N ASN A 93 12.95 -15.21 -8.25
CA ASN A 93 14.25 -15.60 -8.83
C ASN A 93 15.43 -14.75 -8.32
N ARG A 94 15.17 -13.52 -7.85
CA ARG A 94 16.17 -12.65 -7.22
C ARG A 94 16.27 -12.84 -5.70
N GLY A 95 15.48 -13.73 -5.13
CA GLY A 95 15.53 -14.11 -3.72
C GLY A 95 14.52 -13.39 -2.81
N HIS A 96 13.54 -12.67 -3.37
CA HIS A 96 12.45 -12.11 -2.57
C HIS A 96 11.54 -13.23 -2.05
N VAL A 97 11.09 -13.11 -0.80
CA VAL A 97 10.21 -14.07 -0.14
C VAL A 97 8.88 -13.42 0.14
N PHE A 98 7.82 -13.94 -0.46
CA PHE A 98 6.46 -13.42 -0.33
C PHE A 98 5.65 -14.18 0.72
N LYS A 99 4.79 -13.49 1.47
CA LYS A 99 3.84 -14.03 2.45
C LYS A 99 2.37 -14.02 1.98
N SER A 100 2.06 -13.38 0.86
CA SER A 100 0.73 -13.37 0.24
C SER A 100 0.81 -13.74 -1.25
N ASN A 101 -0.33 -13.84 -1.93
CA ASN A 101 -0.41 -13.98 -3.40
C ASN A 101 -0.99 -12.74 -4.05
N THR A 102 -0.94 -11.60 -3.36
CA THR A 102 -1.54 -10.35 -3.82
C THR A 102 -0.60 -9.56 -4.72
N ASP A 103 -1.20 -8.80 -5.61
CA ASP A 103 -0.49 -7.82 -6.42
C ASP A 103 0.16 -6.72 -5.58
N THR A 104 -0.49 -6.35 -4.47
CA THR A 104 -0.02 -5.34 -3.52
C THR A 104 1.36 -5.66 -2.96
N GLU A 105 1.60 -6.90 -2.55
CA GLU A 105 2.91 -7.33 -2.05
C GLU A 105 3.99 -7.30 -3.13
N THR A 106 3.62 -7.59 -4.38
CA THR A 106 4.54 -7.48 -5.52
C THR A 106 5.05 -6.04 -5.69
N VAL A 107 4.20 -5.04 -5.44
CA VAL A 107 4.62 -3.63 -5.46
C VAL A 107 5.60 -3.30 -4.33
N ILE A 108 5.43 -3.91 -3.15
CA ILE A 108 6.36 -3.73 -2.02
C ILE A 108 7.75 -4.22 -2.42
N HIS A 109 7.87 -5.46 -2.91
CA HIS A 109 9.16 -6.01 -3.29
C HIS A 109 9.77 -5.33 -4.52
N LEU A 110 8.96 -4.90 -5.49
CA LEU A 110 9.47 -4.06 -6.59
C LEU A 110 10.05 -2.75 -6.08
N TYR A 111 9.44 -2.12 -5.07
CA TYR A 111 10.00 -0.93 -4.44
C TYR A 111 11.30 -1.23 -3.69
N GLU A 112 11.44 -2.39 -3.06
CA GLU A 112 12.71 -2.80 -2.43
C GLU A 112 13.84 -2.96 -3.46
N GLU A 113 13.53 -3.56 -4.61
CA GLU A 113 14.49 -3.82 -5.69
C GLU A 113 14.86 -2.54 -6.46
N TYR A 114 13.87 -1.74 -6.84
CA TYR A 114 14.05 -0.61 -7.78
C TYR A 114 13.83 0.78 -7.16
N GLY A 115 13.42 0.87 -5.90
CA GLY A 115 13.04 2.14 -5.29
C GLY A 115 11.85 2.79 -5.99
N GLU A 116 11.91 4.10 -6.22
CA GLU A 116 10.85 4.84 -6.91
C GLU A 116 10.67 4.44 -8.37
N ASP A 117 11.70 3.88 -9.00
CA ASP A 117 11.64 3.42 -10.38
C ASP A 117 10.75 2.19 -10.57
N CYS A 118 10.31 1.55 -9.48
CA CYS A 118 9.37 0.44 -9.52
C CYS A 118 8.10 0.75 -10.32
N VAL A 119 7.66 2.02 -10.34
CA VAL A 119 6.47 2.47 -11.06
C VAL A 119 6.54 2.25 -12.57
N LYS A 120 7.76 2.19 -13.13
CA LYS A 120 7.99 1.99 -14.57
C LYS A 120 7.63 0.57 -15.03
N GLU A 121 7.70 -0.40 -14.11
CA GLU A 121 7.42 -1.80 -14.37
C GLU A 121 5.93 -2.15 -14.23
N LEU A 122 5.13 -1.28 -13.61
CA LEU A 122 3.74 -1.55 -13.27
C LEU A 122 2.81 -1.38 -14.47
N ARG A 123 2.05 -2.43 -14.79
CA ARG A 123 0.94 -2.39 -15.76
C ARG A 123 -0.36 -2.63 -15.03
N GLY A 124 -1.24 -1.63 -15.00
CA GLY A 124 -2.47 -1.74 -14.23
C GLY A 124 -3.31 -0.48 -14.19
N MET A 125 -4.25 -0.48 -13.27
CA MET A 125 -4.98 0.71 -12.82
C MET A 125 -4.76 0.83 -11.33
N PHE A 126 -4.14 1.90 -10.85
CA PHE A 126 -3.74 1.99 -9.46
C PHE A 126 -3.59 3.42 -8.97
N ALA A 127 -3.84 3.60 -7.69
CA ALA A 127 -3.30 4.66 -6.87
C ALA A 127 -2.74 4.00 -5.62
N PHE A 128 -1.49 4.30 -5.25
CA PHE A 128 -0.90 3.75 -4.04
C PHE A 128 -0.05 4.79 -3.30
N ALA A 129 0.19 4.52 -2.02
CA ALA A 129 1.19 5.20 -1.22
C ALA A 129 2.07 4.17 -0.51
N ILE A 130 3.39 4.32 -0.62
CA ILE A 130 4.40 3.52 0.08
C ILE A 130 5.14 4.41 1.08
N TRP A 131 5.14 4.00 2.34
CA TRP A 131 5.97 4.58 3.38
C TRP A 131 7.18 3.68 3.65
N ASP A 132 8.38 4.20 3.44
CA ASP A 132 9.65 3.55 3.80
C ASP A 132 10.19 4.14 5.11
N GLU A 133 10.15 3.34 6.18
CA GLU A 133 10.63 3.70 7.51
C GLU A 133 12.14 3.89 7.58
N ARG A 134 12.91 3.21 6.74
CA ARG A 134 14.38 3.29 6.73
C ARG A 134 14.82 4.62 6.14
N LYS A 135 14.12 5.07 5.09
CA LYS A 135 14.40 6.31 4.37
C LYS A 135 13.57 7.50 4.85
N GLN A 136 12.58 7.28 5.72
CA GLN A 136 11.59 8.29 6.12
C GLN A 136 10.96 8.98 4.90
N THR A 137 10.61 8.20 3.89
CA THR A 137 10.15 8.70 2.57
C THR A 137 8.78 8.14 2.24
N LEU A 138 7.93 9.00 1.70
CA LEU A 138 6.60 8.64 1.18
C LEU A 138 6.63 8.73 -0.34
N LEU A 139 6.46 7.59 -1.02
CA LEU A 139 6.22 7.53 -2.46
C LEU A 139 4.71 7.42 -2.70
N ILE A 140 4.16 8.33 -3.50
CA ILE A 140 2.76 8.25 -3.96
C ILE A 140 2.77 8.17 -5.48
N ALA A 141 2.06 7.19 -6.03
CA ALA A 141 1.97 7.02 -7.47
C ALA A 141 0.54 6.71 -7.92
N ARG A 142 0.25 7.09 -9.15
CA ARG A 142 -1.03 6.85 -9.82
C ARG A 142 -0.77 6.32 -11.23
N ASP A 143 -1.66 5.49 -11.73
CA ASP A 143 -1.52 4.91 -13.06
C ASP A 143 -1.50 5.97 -14.17
N ARG A 144 -0.90 5.60 -15.31
CA ARG A 144 -0.59 6.51 -16.43
C ARG A 144 -1.78 7.32 -16.95
N LEU A 145 -3.00 6.78 -16.85
CA LEU A 145 -4.22 7.43 -17.35
C LEU A 145 -5.08 7.99 -16.20
N GLY A 146 -4.65 7.84 -14.95
CA GLY A 146 -5.41 8.24 -13.78
C GLY A 146 -6.73 7.49 -13.61
N LYS A 147 -6.80 6.21 -13.97
CA LYS A 147 -8.04 5.40 -13.87
C LYS A 147 -8.55 5.30 -12.43
N LYS A 148 -7.66 5.18 -11.45
CA LYS A 148 -8.05 5.21 -10.03
C LYS A 148 -7.91 6.63 -9.49
N PRO A 149 -8.93 7.18 -8.80
CA PRO A 149 -8.87 8.50 -8.20
C PRO A 149 -7.90 8.55 -7.02
#